data_AF-A0A7J0DZ44-F1
#
_entry.id   AF-A0A7J0DZ44-F1
#
_cell.length_a   1.000
_cell.length_b   1.000
_cell.length_c   1.000
_cell.angle_alpha   90.00
_cell.angle_beta   90.00
_cell.angle_gamma   90.00
#
_symmetry.space_group_name_H-M   'P 1'
#
loop_
_entity.id
_entity.type
_entity.pdbx_description
1 polymer ?
#
loop_
_entity_poly.entity_id
_entity_poly.type
_entity_poly.pdbx_seq_one_letter_code
_entity_poly.pdbx_strand_id
1 'polypeptide(L)'
;MFGFSIRTRQNVSGSPRAGGSPRTTTGSPSTVATPRSIGGSPRTEVGEIDTRAPFQSVKAAVSLFGGEGASPKARPVLKKPKTAEERVLERETQLHLALKELNKFKEQIKSAETTKSQAVRELEKANRTLQELTCKLETASESKQASIAATEAAKNRAKQLEEAKSSNVQLVDGSSWKQDVDSEREQYKASAAELIAEKQELTNIRQDFDAALEKKLAAFQEAADAQHATKVNRERANELSEEIATMRETLSQVKLAMVQAEEEQAKSVADKEDHLKSLTTAKEEVDQKIRLLKEEESDLKLSGNLEGKLEESTEAIAVIQEQLKNVRDSDLESLRKITLELEDAKNALREVLQEESLLRSSVDALKLEVDEVNRDCSKYKEKAEESESVAENQRGELERSKLKLEEALAVESKQEEAAAGMRLKLQELSSETNSAKWEAEAMKRSIEELKQEAETARNVAKETEEKLQAALEEAEEAKAAEKLVNDKIHIPPSRDDVANSDTRAKIKLSAEDSESLSKKVEEFGKLAQMKVAAAMAEVEATNVREREAVKRLEASLREMEDIKAATEDAFKKAEMAEAAKQVVEGELQKRRRQQEQNKETGETL
;
A
#
# COMPACT_ATOMS: atom_id res chain seq x y z
N MET A 1 -27.98 -12.89 -21.45
CA MET A 1 -29.14 -12.39 -20.69
C MET A 1 -29.35 -13.33 -19.50
N PHE A 2 -29.03 -12.90 -18.28
CA PHE A 2 -29.39 -13.63 -17.05
C PHE A 2 -29.74 -12.58 -15.99
N GLY A 3 -30.99 -12.60 -15.50
CA GLY A 3 -31.49 -11.63 -14.54
C GLY A 3 -31.42 -12.18 -13.12
N PHE A 4 -30.86 -11.39 -12.20
CA PHE A 4 -30.91 -11.68 -10.77
C PHE A 4 -32.04 -10.89 -10.11
N SER A 5 -33.08 -11.59 -9.67
CA SER A 5 -34.19 -11.00 -8.93
C SER A 5 -33.81 -10.71 -7.47
N ILE A 6 -33.90 -9.45 -7.08
CA ILE A 6 -33.74 -9.01 -5.70
C ILE A 6 -34.92 -9.52 -4.87
N ARG A 7 -34.66 -10.27 -3.79
CA ARG A 7 -35.69 -10.72 -2.84
C ARG A 7 -35.43 -10.13 -1.47
N THR A 8 -36.09 -9.00 -1.17
CA THR A 8 -36.16 -8.44 0.17
C THR A 8 -36.88 -9.41 1.12
N ARG A 9 -36.44 -9.49 2.38
CA ARG A 9 -37.17 -10.14 3.47
C ARG A 9 -37.35 -9.15 4.62
N GLN A 10 -38.59 -9.06 5.11
CA GLN A 10 -38.99 -8.22 6.23
C GLN A 10 -38.52 -8.79 7.57
N ASN A 11 -38.33 -7.88 8.54
CA ASN A 11 -38.33 -8.20 9.97
C ASN A 11 -39.64 -8.87 10.39
N VAL A 12 -39.54 -9.89 11.23
CA VAL A 12 -40.64 -10.30 12.13
C VAL A 12 -40.03 -10.57 13.51
N SER A 13 -40.60 -9.92 14.53
CA SER A 13 -40.25 -10.08 15.94
C SER A 13 -40.81 -11.39 16.52
N GLY A 14 -40.05 -12.03 17.41
CA GLY A 14 -40.49 -13.24 18.10
C GLY A 14 -39.58 -13.63 19.26
N SER A 15 -39.97 -13.29 20.48
CA SER A 15 -39.29 -13.71 21.70
C SER A 15 -39.87 -15.03 22.21
N PRO A 16 -39.05 -15.93 22.79
CA PRO A 16 -39.53 -16.81 23.86
C PRO A 16 -38.63 -16.79 25.11
N ARG A 17 -39.16 -17.35 26.19
CA ARG A 17 -38.82 -17.03 27.58
C ARG A 17 -38.40 -18.28 28.40
N ALA A 18 -37.35 -18.09 29.19
CA ALA A 18 -37.01 -18.74 30.48
C ALA A 18 -36.64 -20.25 30.59
N GLY A 19 -35.54 -20.45 31.32
CA GLY A 19 -35.10 -21.62 32.09
C GLY A 19 -33.59 -21.47 32.37
N GLY A 20 -33.02 -21.68 33.56
CA GLY A 20 -33.52 -21.88 34.92
C GLY A 20 -32.31 -22.02 35.88
N SER A 21 -32.27 -21.30 37.01
CA SER A 21 -31.12 -21.31 37.95
C SER A 21 -31.05 -22.58 38.82
N PRO A 22 -29.90 -22.90 39.44
CA PRO A 22 -29.54 -22.40 40.80
C PRO A 22 -28.03 -22.09 40.97
N ARG A 23 -27.46 -21.53 42.05
CA ARG A 23 -27.83 -20.73 43.26
C ARG A 23 -26.76 -21.00 44.34
N THR A 24 -26.04 -19.98 44.81
CA THR A 24 -25.47 -19.82 46.18
C THR A 24 -25.23 -18.30 46.40
N THR A 25 -25.83 -17.53 47.33
CA THR A 25 -25.78 -17.52 48.82
C THR A 25 -24.36 -17.51 49.39
N THR A 26 -23.88 -16.56 50.22
CA THR A 26 -24.50 -15.49 51.07
C THR A 26 -23.90 -14.09 50.74
N GLY A 27 -24.11 -12.96 51.44
CA GLY A 27 -24.86 -12.62 52.67
C GLY A 27 -24.77 -11.12 53.05
N SER A 28 -25.36 -10.73 54.19
CA SER A 28 -25.37 -9.37 54.84
C SER A 28 -25.40 -9.56 56.39
N PRO A 29 -25.39 -8.54 57.30
CA PRO A 29 -25.49 -7.07 57.10
C PRO A 29 -24.68 -6.11 58.07
N SER A 30 -24.75 -4.80 57.75
CA SER A 30 -24.98 -3.65 58.68
C SER A 30 -23.87 -2.71 59.22
N THR A 31 -24.31 -1.45 59.39
CA THR A 31 -23.83 -0.29 60.18
C THR A 31 -22.57 0.55 59.84
N VAL A 32 -22.83 1.79 59.39
CA VAL A 32 -22.33 3.11 59.86
C VAL A 32 -20.81 3.40 59.92
N ALA A 33 -20.32 4.28 59.03
CA ALA A 33 -19.71 5.60 59.34
C ALA A 33 -19.03 6.27 58.11
N THR A 34 -19.36 7.53 57.84
CA THR A 34 -18.56 8.51 57.05
C THR A 34 -17.61 9.27 57.99
N PRO A 35 -16.65 10.14 57.54
CA PRO A 35 -16.28 10.53 56.17
C PRO A 35 -14.76 10.62 55.83
N ARG A 36 -14.38 10.54 54.54
CA ARG A 36 -13.69 11.64 53.79
C ARG A 36 -13.11 11.22 52.41
N SER A 37 -13.24 12.15 51.47
CA SER A 37 -12.25 12.53 50.43
C SER A 37 -12.00 11.66 49.17
N ILE A 38 -12.54 12.16 48.05
CA ILE A 38 -11.90 12.32 46.71
C ILE A 38 -11.46 11.06 45.93
N GLY A 39 -12.04 10.89 44.73
CA GLY A 39 -11.41 10.19 43.60
C GLY A 39 -12.31 9.17 42.89
N GLY A 40 -12.98 9.56 41.79
CA GLY A 40 -13.73 8.62 40.94
C GLY A 40 -14.72 9.29 39.99
N SER A 41 -14.47 9.21 38.67
CA SER A 41 -15.35 9.70 37.61
C SER A 41 -16.51 8.72 37.34
N PRO A 42 -17.63 9.21 36.77
CA PRO A 42 -18.30 8.45 35.72
C PRO A 42 -18.46 9.25 34.42
N ARG A 43 -18.43 8.51 33.30
CA ARG A 43 -18.90 8.95 31.98
C ARG A 43 -20.42 9.19 31.99
N THR A 44 -20.86 10.24 31.32
CA THR A 44 -22.18 10.37 30.67
C THR A 44 -21.92 10.95 29.28
N GLU A 45 -22.21 10.22 28.20
CA GLU A 45 -23.55 10.09 27.59
C GLU A 45 -23.86 11.31 26.70
N VAL A 46 -23.80 11.10 25.39
CA VAL A 46 -23.92 12.14 24.36
C VAL A 46 -25.39 12.52 24.22
N GLY A 47 -25.74 13.76 24.56
CA GLY A 47 -27.10 14.26 24.41
C GLY A 47 -27.48 14.50 22.96
N GLU A 48 -28.35 13.65 22.40
CA GLU A 48 -29.12 13.98 21.20
C GLU A 48 -30.12 15.09 21.53
N ILE A 49 -30.06 16.22 20.82
CA ILE A 49 -30.97 17.36 21.04
C ILE A 49 -32.23 17.17 20.19
N ASP A 50 -33.38 17.01 20.87
CA ASP A 50 -34.71 16.93 20.25
C ASP A 50 -35.09 18.26 19.58
N THR A 51 -35.50 18.19 18.31
CA THR A 51 -35.79 19.35 17.45
C THR A 51 -37.29 19.61 17.24
N ARG A 52 -38.16 19.26 18.21
CA ARG A 52 -39.64 19.30 18.03
C ARG A 52 -40.45 20.20 18.98
N ALA A 53 -40.23 21.51 18.90
CA ALA A 53 -41.25 22.56 19.14
C ALA A 53 -40.73 23.90 18.56
N PRO A 54 -41.56 24.87 18.14
CA PRO A 54 -41.34 25.56 16.89
C PRO A 54 -40.29 26.68 16.96
N PHE A 55 -39.02 26.34 16.78
CA PHE A 55 -38.01 27.33 16.37
C PHE A 55 -38.39 27.83 14.98
N GLN A 56 -38.78 29.09 14.89
CA GLN A 56 -38.97 29.75 13.60
C GLN A 56 -37.62 29.76 12.88
N SER A 57 -37.59 29.21 11.66
CA SER A 57 -36.39 29.16 10.82
C SER A 57 -35.69 30.52 10.76
N VAL A 58 -34.35 30.55 10.63
CA VAL A 58 -33.57 31.78 10.41
C VAL A 58 -34.12 32.63 9.24
N LYS A 59 -34.80 31.99 8.28
CA LYS A 59 -35.54 32.65 7.19
C LYS A 59 -36.67 33.59 7.66
N ALA A 60 -37.29 33.32 8.81
CA ALA A 60 -38.29 34.18 9.45
C ALA A 60 -37.63 35.39 10.16
N ALA A 61 -36.48 35.21 10.79
CA ALA A 61 -35.72 36.31 11.40
C ALA A 61 -35.22 37.32 10.35
N VAL A 62 -34.82 36.85 9.17
CA VAL A 62 -34.46 37.72 8.03
C VAL A 62 -35.68 38.48 7.48
N SER A 63 -36.87 37.87 7.52
CA SER A 63 -38.12 38.55 7.14
C SER A 63 -38.54 39.67 8.11
N LEU A 64 -37.96 39.74 9.31
CA LEU A 64 -38.20 40.81 10.29
C LEU A 64 -37.44 42.10 9.97
N PHE A 65 -36.46 42.03 9.05
CA PHE A 65 -35.66 43.18 8.59
C PHE A 65 -35.98 43.63 7.15
N GLY A 66 -36.95 42.99 6.48
CA GLY A 66 -37.32 43.31 5.10
C GLY A 66 -38.76 42.92 4.75
N GLY A 67 -39.69 43.86 4.94
CA GLY A 67 -41.10 43.72 4.57
C GLY A 67 -41.91 44.92 5.07
N GLU A 68 -42.47 45.71 4.15
CA GLU A 68 -43.09 47.01 4.41
C GLU A 68 -44.27 47.00 5.40
N GLY A 69 -44.28 48.00 6.29
CA GLY A 69 -45.35 48.23 7.26
C GLY A 69 -45.23 49.61 7.93
N ALA A 70 -45.44 50.68 7.17
CA ALA A 70 -45.17 52.06 7.62
C ALA A 70 -46.30 52.68 8.45
N SER A 71 -45.97 53.28 9.60
CA SER A 71 -46.68 54.44 10.16
C SER A 71 -45.88 55.15 11.28
N PRO A 72 -46.09 56.45 11.52
CA PRO A 72 -44.93 57.34 11.56
C PRO A 72 -44.92 58.30 12.76
N LYS A 73 -44.05 58.06 13.76
CA LYS A 73 -43.62 59.06 14.77
C LYS A 73 -42.47 58.52 15.63
N ALA A 74 -41.28 58.40 15.03
CA ALA A 74 -40.02 58.24 15.75
C ALA A 74 -38.93 58.98 14.97
N ARG A 75 -38.12 59.81 15.66
CA ARG A 75 -37.08 60.64 15.02
C ARG A 75 -35.72 59.94 15.18
N PRO A 76 -35.03 59.51 14.10
CA PRO A 76 -33.87 58.64 14.26
C PRO A 76 -32.65 59.36 14.87
N VAL A 77 -31.93 58.65 15.75
CA VAL A 77 -30.60 59.03 16.22
C VAL A 77 -29.65 59.13 15.03
N LEU A 78 -29.05 60.32 14.85
CA LEU A 78 -28.14 60.63 13.75
C LEU A 78 -26.77 59.94 13.91
N LYS A 79 -26.73 58.64 13.59
CA LYS A 79 -25.51 58.08 12.97
C LYS A 79 -25.27 58.88 11.68
N LYS A 80 -24.04 59.33 11.44
CA LYS A 80 -23.70 59.95 10.14
C LYS A 80 -24.10 58.96 9.03
N PRO A 81 -24.92 59.36 8.05
CA PRO A 81 -25.26 58.46 6.95
C PRO A 81 -23.98 58.14 6.18
N LYS A 82 -23.67 56.84 6.04
CA LYS A 82 -22.61 56.36 5.14
C LYS A 82 -22.81 56.99 3.76
N THR A 83 -21.76 57.53 3.14
CA THR A 83 -21.89 58.14 1.81
C THR A 83 -22.27 57.07 0.77
N ALA A 84 -22.77 57.49 -0.39
CA ALA A 84 -23.09 56.54 -1.46
C ALA A 84 -21.85 55.72 -1.88
N GLU A 85 -20.70 56.39 -1.98
CA GLU A 85 -19.39 55.81 -2.26
C GLU A 85 -18.97 54.75 -1.23
N GLU A 86 -19.14 55.04 0.08
CA GLU A 86 -18.79 54.12 1.17
C GLU A 86 -19.58 52.80 1.07
N ARG A 87 -20.86 52.89 0.66
CA ARG A 87 -21.74 51.72 0.43
C ARG A 87 -21.40 50.96 -0.86
N VAL A 88 -20.80 51.62 -1.85
CA VAL A 88 -20.26 50.96 -3.05
C VAL A 88 -18.99 50.18 -2.69
N LEU A 89 -18.05 50.79 -1.97
CA LEU A 89 -16.80 50.16 -1.52
C LEU A 89 -17.05 48.94 -0.61
N GLU A 90 -18.03 49.02 0.30
CA GLU A 90 -18.44 47.90 1.15
C GLU A 90 -18.94 46.70 0.32
N ARG A 91 -19.79 46.95 -0.70
CA ARG A 91 -20.26 45.89 -1.62
C ARG A 91 -19.17 45.36 -2.55
N GLU A 92 -18.26 46.21 -3.03
CA GLU A 92 -17.10 45.78 -3.82
C GLU A 92 -16.18 44.84 -3.01
N THR A 93 -16.00 45.13 -1.73
CA THR A 93 -15.21 44.29 -0.81
C THR A 93 -15.88 42.94 -0.59
N GLN A 94 -17.19 42.91 -0.33
CA GLN A 94 -17.96 41.67 -0.21
C GLN A 94 -17.91 40.84 -1.51
N LEU A 95 -18.08 41.46 -2.67
CA LEU A 95 -17.98 40.82 -3.98
C LEU A 95 -16.58 40.19 -4.20
N HIS A 96 -15.52 40.86 -3.76
CA HIS A 96 -14.16 40.33 -3.86
C HIS A 96 -13.94 39.11 -2.95
N LEU A 97 -14.52 39.10 -1.74
CA LEU A 97 -14.48 37.95 -0.84
C LEU A 97 -15.23 36.75 -1.43
N ALA A 98 -16.45 36.95 -1.93
CA ALA A 98 -17.23 35.90 -2.59
C ALA A 98 -16.49 35.31 -3.81
N LEU A 99 -15.85 36.16 -4.64
CA LEU A 99 -15.01 35.71 -5.76
C LEU A 99 -13.81 34.86 -5.31
N LYS A 100 -13.19 35.20 -4.18
CA LYS A 100 -12.10 34.42 -3.59
C LYS A 100 -12.59 33.06 -3.10
N GLU A 101 -13.77 32.99 -2.49
CA GLU A 101 -14.38 31.72 -2.05
C GLU A 101 -14.82 30.83 -3.21
N LEU A 102 -15.43 31.41 -4.25
CA LEU A 102 -15.73 30.70 -5.49
C LEU A 102 -14.47 30.05 -6.11
N ASN A 103 -13.33 30.75 -6.07
CA ASN A 103 -12.08 30.18 -6.55
C ASN A 103 -11.56 29.03 -5.67
N LYS A 104 -11.67 29.12 -4.33
CA LYS A 104 -11.37 27.99 -3.43
C LYS A 104 -12.21 26.75 -3.78
N PHE A 105 -13.52 26.90 -3.98
CA PHE A 105 -14.37 25.77 -4.36
C PHE A 105 -14.00 25.20 -5.74
N LYS A 106 -13.63 26.05 -6.71
CA LYS A 106 -13.10 25.57 -8.01
C LYS A 106 -11.80 24.79 -7.88
N GLU A 107 -10.90 25.16 -6.96
CA GLU A 107 -9.69 24.41 -6.66
C GLU A 107 -10.01 23.07 -5.98
N GLN A 108 -10.94 23.06 -5.03
CA GLN A 108 -11.42 21.82 -4.37
C GLN A 108 -12.15 20.87 -5.32
N ILE A 109 -12.87 21.39 -6.33
CA ILE A 109 -13.46 20.57 -7.41
C ILE A 109 -12.34 19.90 -8.22
N LYS A 110 -11.31 20.65 -8.62
CA LYS A 110 -10.17 20.09 -9.37
C LYS A 110 -9.42 19.02 -8.56
N SER A 111 -9.15 19.26 -7.28
CA SER A 111 -8.46 18.26 -6.46
C SER A 111 -9.31 17.00 -6.29
N ALA A 112 -10.60 17.13 -6.02
CA ALA A 112 -11.52 15.99 -5.94
C ALA A 112 -11.70 15.25 -7.28
N GLU A 113 -11.64 15.95 -8.42
CA GLU A 113 -11.61 15.32 -9.75
C GLU A 113 -10.30 14.57 -10.00
N THR A 114 -9.16 15.06 -9.50
CA THR A 114 -7.87 14.33 -9.57
C THR A 114 -7.83 13.10 -8.67
N THR A 115 -8.33 13.16 -7.43
CA THR A 115 -8.39 11.98 -6.54
C THR A 115 -9.36 10.93 -7.10
N LYS A 116 -10.54 11.34 -7.58
CA LYS A 116 -11.45 10.44 -8.30
C LYS A 116 -10.75 9.77 -9.50
N SER A 117 -10.00 10.52 -10.30
CA SER A 117 -9.28 9.98 -11.45
C SER A 117 -8.21 8.97 -11.06
N GLN A 118 -7.55 9.18 -9.91
CA GLN A 118 -6.58 8.24 -9.36
C GLN A 118 -7.26 6.96 -8.84
N ALA A 119 -8.29 7.10 -8.01
CA ALA A 119 -9.06 5.98 -7.48
C ALA A 119 -9.66 5.08 -8.59
N VAL A 120 -10.09 5.66 -9.73
CA VAL A 120 -10.54 4.87 -10.91
C VAL A 120 -9.39 4.04 -11.53
N ARG A 121 -8.16 4.57 -11.61
CA ARG A 121 -7.01 3.80 -12.11
C ARG A 121 -6.64 2.66 -11.16
N GLU A 122 -6.75 2.88 -9.85
CA GLU A 122 -6.49 1.86 -8.84
C GLU A 122 -7.58 0.78 -8.84
N LEU A 123 -8.84 1.16 -9.05
CA LEU A 123 -9.95 0.25 -9.30
C LEU A 123 -9.71 -0.59 -10.57
N GLU A 124 -9.24 -0.01 -11.68
CA GLU A 124 -8.84 -0.76 -12.87
C GLU A 124 -7.69 -1.74 -12.58
N LYS A 125 -6.65 -1.29 -11.85
CA LYS A 125 -5.51 -2.13 -11.47
C LYS A 125 -5.95 -3.32 -10.62
N ALA A 126 -6.81 -3.08 -9.63
CA ALA A 126 -7.38 -4.12 -8.78
C ALA A 126 -8.25 -5.12 -9.58
N ASN A 127 -9.01 -4.64 -10.57
CA ASN A 127 -9.76 -5.52 -11.47
C ASN A 127 -8.84 -6.38 -12.36
N ARG A 128 -7.73 -5.83 -12.88
CA ARG A 128 -6.73 -6.61 -13.64
C ARG A 128 -6.08 -7.69 -12.76
N THR A 129 -5.65 -7.35 -11.55
CA THR A 129 -5.09 -8.35 -10.62
C THR A 129 -6.10 -9.44 -10.25
N LEU A 130 -7.39 -9.10 -10.11
CA LEU A 130 -8.44 -10.11 -9.89
C LEU A 130 -8.62 -11.04 -11.09
N GLN A 131 -8.52 -10.53 -12.33
CA GLN A 131 -8.57 -11.36 -13.53
C GLN A 131 -7.36 -12.30 -13.63
N GLU A 132 -6.15 -11.79 -13.36
CA GLU A 132 -4.92 -12.60 -13.31
C GLU A 132 -4.99 -13.70 -12.23
N LEU A 133 -5.52 -13.36 -11.05
CA LEU A 133 -5.76 -14.33 -9.98
C LEU A 133 -6.84 -15.36 -10.34
N THR A 134 -7.88 -14.99 -11.10
CA THR A 134 -8.87 -15.96 -11.62
C THR A 134 -8.20 -16.98 -12.53
N CYS A 135 -7.38 -16.55 -13.49
CA CYS A 135 -6.67 -17.47 -14.38
C CYS A 135 -5.71 -18.40 -13.60
N LYS A 136 -4.99 -17.86 -12.60
CA LYS A 136 -4.14 -18.67 -11.71
C LYS A 136 -4.96 -19.68 -10.89
N LEU A 137 -6.11 -19.29 -10.37
CA LEU A 137 -7.01 -20.15 -9.60
C LEU A 137 -7.55 -21.31 -10.45
N GLU A 138 -7.91 -21.04 -11.70
CA GLU A 138 -8.31 -22.07 -12.67
C GLU A 138 -7.16 -23.05 -12.90
N THR A 139 -5.96 -22.57 -13.26
CA THR A 139 -4.78 -23.42 -13.50
C THR A 139 -4.38 -24.25 -12.26
N ALA A 140 -4.33 -23.63 -11.07
CA ALA A 140 -3.98 -24.32 -9.83
C ALA A 140 -5.06 -25.34 -9.40
N SER A 141 -6.33 -25.08 -9.72
CA SER A 141 -7.42 -26.04 -9.47
C SER A 141 -7.36 -27.24 -10.42
N GLU A 142 -6.98 -27.02 -11.68
CA GLU A 142 -6.73 -28.10 -12.65
C GLU A 142 -5.52 -28.95 -12.26
N SER A 143 -4.40 -28.31 -11.89
CA SER A 143 -3.18 -29.00 -11.41
C SER A 143 -3.49 -29.86 -10.19
N LYS A 144 -4.13 -29.29 -9.16
CA LYS A 144 -4.59 -30.04 -7.98
C LYS A 144 -5.45 -31.25 -8.37
N GLN A 145 -6.35 -31.12 -9.35
CA GLN A 145 -7.20 -32.22 -9.76
C GLN A 145 -6.39 -33.33 -10.47
N ALA A 146 -5.39 -32.97 -11.26
CA ALA A 146 -4.44 -33.92 -11.85
C ALA A 146 -3.60 -34.64 -10.79
N SER A 147 -3.12 -33.92 -9.78
CA SER A 147 -2.35 -34.46 -8.65
C SER A 147 -3.18 -35.36 -7.71
N ILE A 148 -4.47 -35.06 -7.50
CA ILE A 148 -5.42 -35.99 -6.87
C ILE A 148 -5.52 -37.28 -7.70
N ALA A 149 -5.67 -37.19 -9.02
CA ALA A 149 -5.72 -38.38 -9.88
C ALA A 149 -4.40 -39.17 -9.87
N ALA A 150 -3.25 -38.49 -9.84
CA ALA A 150 -1.93 -39.12 -9.75
C ALA A 150 -1.70 -39.85 -8.41
N THR A 151 -2.02 -39.19 -7.29
CA THR A 151 -1.94 -39.81 -5.94
C THR A 151 -2.87 -41.02 -5.81
N GLU A 152 -4.09 -40.94 -6.33
CA GLU A 152 -5.02 -42.08 -6.36
C GLU A 152 -4.52 -43.21 -7.27
N ALA A 153 -3.93 -42.89 -8.44
CA ALA A 153 -3.35 -43.88 -9.34
C ALA A 153 -2.16 -44.62 -8.71
N ALA A 154 -1.19 -43.90 -8.12
CA ALA A 154 -0.04 -44.49 -7.44
C ALA A 154 -0.47 -45.36 -6.24
N LYS A 155 -1.43 -44.87 -5.45
CA LYS A 155 -2.04 -45.64 -4.35
C LYS A 155 -2.68 -46.94 -4.82
N ASN A 156 -3.39 -46.91 -5.95
CA ASN A 156 -4.03 -48.09 -6.53
C ASN A 156 -3.00 -49.09 -7.09
N ARG A 157 -1.92 -48.62 -7.74
CA ARG A 157 -0.81 -49.49 -8.20
C ARG A 157 -0.09 -50.17 -7.04
N ALA A 158 0.30 -49.42 -6.01
CA ALA A 158 0.92 -49.98 -4.81
C ALA A 158 0.04 -51.07 -4.17
N LYS A 159 -1.28 -50.85 -4.09
CA LYS A 159 -2.24 -51.84 -3.58
C LYS A 159 -2.35 -53.08 -4.48
N GLN A 160 -2.34 -52.91 -5.81
CA GLN A 160 -2.36 -54.03 -6.75
C GLN A 160 -1.12 -54.91 -6.66
N LEU A 161 0.07 -54.32 -6.46
CA LEU A 161 1.32 -55.09 -6.24
C LEU A 161 1.27 -55.89 -4.92
N GLU A 162 0.69 -55.31 -3.86
CA GLU A 162 0.49 -56.02 -2.57
C GLU A 162 -0.58 -57.15 -2.66
N GLU A 163 -1.62 -56.96 -3.46
CA GLU A 163 -2.65 -57.99 -3.72
C GLU A 163 -2.17 -59.12 -4.63
N ALA A 164 -1.35 -58.81 -5.64
CA ALA A 164 -0.72 -59.79 -6.52
C ALA A 164 0.20 -60.75 -5.75
N LYS A 165 0.98 -60.21 -4.80
CA LYS A 165 1.78 -60.99 -3.84
C LYS A 165 0.92 -61.96 -3.01
N SER A 166 -0.29 -61.56 -2.63
CA SER A 166 -1.20 -62.39 -1.83
C SER A 166 -1.81 -63.55 -2.66
N SER A 167 -1.75 -63.47 -3.99
CA SER A 167 -2.31 -64.46 -4.91
C SER A 167 -1.27 -65.42 -5.49
N ASN A 168 0.01 -65.03 -5.55
CA ASN A 168 1.07 -65.83 -6.19
C ASN A 168 2.03 -66.45 -5.15
N VAL A 169 1.69 -67.64 -4.65
CA VAL A 169 2.53 -68.41 -3.72
C VAL A 169 3.55 -69.24 -4.50
N GLN A 170 4.58 -68.59 -5.07
CA GLN A 170 5.76 -69.32 -5.55
C GLN A 170 7.05 -68.51 -5.45
N LEU A 171 8.10 -69.15 -4.91
CA LEU A 171 9.43 -68.59 -4.77
C LEU A 171 10.11 -68.46 -6.15
N VAL A 172 10.71 -67.29 -6.41
CA VAL A 172 12.09 -67.04 -6.86
C VAL A 172 12.17 -65.55 -7.26
N ASP A 173 13.27 -64.87 -6.88
CA ASP A 173 13.44 -63.40 -6.90
C ASP A 173 12.50 -62.60 -5.97
N GLY A 174 12.78 -62.68 -4.67
CA GLY A 174 12.14 -61.86 -3.64
C GLY A 174 12.67 -60.41 -3.54
N SER A 175 13.47 -59.96 -4.51
CA SER A 175 14.18 -58.67 -4.54
C SER A 175 13.48 -57.66 -5.43
N SER A 176 13.23 -58.01 -6.71
CA SER A 176 12.65 -57.07 -7.70
C SER A 176 11.31 -56.50 -7.23
N TRP A 177 10.37 -57.36 -6.79
CA TRP A 177 9.03 -56.90 -6.39
C TRP A 177 9.05 -55.94 -5.18
N LYS A 178 10.04 -56.04 -4.29
CA LYS A 178 10.18 -55.10 -3.16
C LYS A 178 10.59 -53.74 -3.68
N GLN A 179 11.58 -53.71 -4.57
CA GLN A 179 12.02 -52.49 -5.24
C GLN A 179 10.87 -51.84 -6.04
N ASP A 180 10.00 -52.63 -6.69
CA ASP A 180 8.82 -52.12 -7.40
C ASP A 180 7.78 -51.51 -6.43
N VAL A 181 7.45 -52.20 -5.34
CA VAL A 181 6.53 -51.69 -4.30
C VAL A 181 7.09 -50.46 -3.58
N ASP A 182 8.39 -50.45 -3.28
CA ASP A 182 9.07 -49.30 -2.67
C ASP A 182 9.14 -48.12 -3.65
N SER A 183 9.33 -48.38 -4.95
CA SER A 183 9.26 -47.34 -6.00
C SER A 183 7.87 -46.73 -6.12
N GLU A 184 6.80 -47.52 -6.16
CA GLU A 184 5.41 -47.01 -6.17
C GLU A 184 5.06 -46.29 -4.85
N ARG A 185 5.65 -46.70 -3.71
CA ARG A 185 5.52 -45.98 -2.43
C ARG A 185 6.23 -44.62 -2.45
N GLU A 186 7.40 -44.50 -3.07
CA GLU A 186 8.06 -43.21 -3.28
C GLU A 186 7.32 -42.34 -4.30
N GLN A 187 6.78 -42.91 -5.39
CA GLN A 187 5.90 -42.17 -6.32
C GLN A 187 4.66 -41.64 -5.59
N TYR A 188 4.00 -42.45 -4.76
CA TYR A 188 2.87 -42.00 -3.93
C TYR A 188 3.26 -40.88 -2.97
N LYS A 189 4.42 -40.97 -2.29
CA LYS A 189 4.93 -39.89 -1.43
C LYS A 189 5.20 -38.60 -2.22
N ALA A 190 5.82 -38.70 -3.39
CA ALA A 190 6.11 -37.56 -4.25
C ALA A 190 4.81 -36.87 -4.71
N SER A 191 3.87 -37.61 -5.30
CA SER A 191 2.57 -37.06 -5.70
C SER A 191 1.78 -36.51 -4.49
N ALA A 192 1.90 -37.11 -3.31
CA ALA A 192 1.25 -36.59 -2.10
C ALA A 192 1.87 -35.27 -1.61
N ALA A 193 3.19 -35.09 -1.81
CA ALA A 193 3.87 -33.83 -1.52
C ALA A 193 3.49 -32.74 -2.54
N GLU A 194 3.41 -33.07 -3.83
CA GLU A 194 2.89 -32.18 -4.88
C GLU A 194 1.46 -31.71 -4.56
N LEU A 195 0.57 -32.64 -4.20
CA LEU A 195 -0.80 -32.33 -3.78
C LEU A 195 -0.87 -31.42 -2.52
N ILE A 196 0.12 -31.48 -1.63
CA ILE A 196 0.23 -30.57 -0.49
C ILE A 196 0.69 -29.19 -0.94
N ALA A 197 1.68 -29.11 -1.86
CA ALA A 197 2.16 -27.85 -2.42
C ALA A 197 1.06 -27.09 -3.16
N GLU A 198 0.26 -27.75 -4.01
CA GLU A 198 -0.85 -27.12 -4.74
C GLU A 198 -1.99 -26.67 -3.82
N LYS A 199 -2.26 -27.40 -2.72
CA LYS A 199 -3.20 -26.96 -1.67
C LYS A 199 -2.70 -25.71 -0.96
N GLN A 200 -1.40 -25.58 -0.74
CA GLN A 200 -0.80 -24.37 -0.21
C GLN A 200 -0.88 -23.22 -1.22
N GLU A 201 -0.60 -23.46 -2.49
CA GLU A 201 -0.73 -22.46 -3.56
C GLU A 201 -2.16 -21.92 -3.67
N LEU A 202 -3.17 -22.79 -3.67
CA LEU A 202 -4.58 -22.38 -3.65
C LEU A 202 -4.96 -21.57 -2.40
N THR A 203 -4.28 -21.81 -1.27
CA THR A 203 -4.47 -21.04 -0.04
C THR A 203 -3.85 -19.65 -0.18
N ASN A 204 -2.68 -19.54 -0.80
CA ASN A 204 -2.02 -18.27 -1.11
C ASN A 204 -2.84 -17.46 -2.13
N ILE A 205 -3.27 -18.07 -3.24
CA ILE A 205 -4.13 -17.44 -4.27
C ILE A 205 -5.41 -16.89 -3.64
N ARG A 206 -6.01 -17.60 -2.68
CA ARG A 206 -7.19 -17.12 -1.95
C ARG A 206 -6.89 -15.87 -1.12
N GLN A 207 -5.76 -15.83 -0.40
CA GLN A 207 -5.35 -14.66 0.37
C GLN A 207 -5.09 -13.45 -0.54
N ASP A 208 -4.44 -13.67 -1.69
CA ASP A 208 -4.23 -12.64 -2.71
C ASP A 208 -5.56 -12.13 -3.28
N PHE A 209 -6.54 -13.01 -3.48
CA PHE A 209 -7.90 -12.66 -3.88
C PHE A 209 -8.61 -11.76 -2.87
N ASP A 210 -8.59 -12.15 -1.59
CA ASP A 210 -9.20 -11.38 -0.51
C ASP A 210 -8.55 -9.98 -0.43
N ALA A 211 -7.21 -9.89 -0.46
CA ALA A 211 -6.48 -8.63 -0.48
C ALA A 211 -6.71 -7.77 -1.75
N ALA A 212 -6.93 -8.39 -2.91
CA ALA A 212 -7.27 -7.70 -4.15
C ALA A 212 -8.73 -7.18 -4.15
N LEU A 213 -9.65 -7.91 -3.51
CA LEU A 213 -11.03 -7.47 -3.28
C LEU A 213 -11.09 -6.30 -2.29
N GLU A 214 -10.31 -6.32 -1.20
CA GLU A 214 -10.20 -5.19 -0.27
C GLU A 214 -9.70 -3.93 -0.98
N LYS A 215 -8.63 -4.02 -1.78
CA LYS A 215 -8.11 -2.89 -2.59
C LYS A 215 -9.16 -2.37 -3.58
N LYS A 216 -9.92 -3.27 -4.22
CA LYS A 216 -11.03 -2.91 -5.11
C LYS A 216 -12.14 -2.15 -4.38
N LEU A 217 -12.51 -2.59 -3.19
CA LEU A 217 -13.53 -1.93 -2.36
C LEU A 217 -13.06 -0.56 -1.87
N ALA A 218 -11.81 -0.44 -1.41
CA ALA A 218 -11.21 0.82 -0.98
C ALA A 218 -11.18 1.84 -2.13
N ALA A 219 -10.67 1.46 -3.32
CA ALA A 219 -10.65 2.33 -4.49
C ALA A 219 -12.06 2.72 -4.98
N PHE A 220 -13.05 1.83 -4.83
CA PHE A 220 -14.44 2.16 -5.14
C PHE A 220 -15.03 3.17 -4.16
N GLN A 221 -14.76 3.01 -2.86
CA GLN A 221 -15.20 3.94 -1.81
C GLN A 221 -14.56 5.33 -2.00
N GLU A 222 -13.25 5.39 -2.22
CA GLU A 222 -12.54 6.66 -2.48
C GLU A 222 -13.09 7.36 -3.74
N ALA A 223 -13.35 6.63 -4.82
CA ALA A 223 -13.96 7.20 -6.02
C ALA A 223 -15.38 7.73 -5.78
N ALA A 224 -16.16 7.10 -4.90
CA ALA A 224 -17.48 7.54 -4.50
C ALA A 224 -17.43 8.81 -3.61
N ASP A 225 -16.54 8.84 -2.63
CA ASP A 225 -16.36 9.97 -1.71
C ASP A 225 -15.80 11.20 -2.46
N ALA A 226 -14.83 11.00 -3.33
CA ALA A 226 -14.32 12.05 -4.23
C ALA A 226 -15.41 12.57 -5.17
N GLN A 227 -16.26 11.69 -5.73
CA GLN A 227 -17.41 12.09 -6.54
C GLN A 227 -18.43 12.90 -5.72
N HIS A 228 -18.72 12.51 -4.48
CA HIS A 228 -19.62 13.22 -3.58
C HIS A 228 -19.07 14.62 -3.24
N ALA A 229 -17.80 14.70 -2.82
CA ALA A 229 -17.12 15.97 -2.57
C ALA A 229 -17.14 16.89 -3.79
N THR A 230 -16.85 16.35 -4.98
CA THR A 230 -16.92 17.11 -6.23
C THR A 230 -18.34 17.63 -6.50
N LYS A 231 -19.38 16.83 -6.22
CA LYS A 231 -20.78 17.23 -6.40
C LYS A 231 -21.14 18.39 -5.46
N VAL A 232 -20.90 18.23 -4.16
CA VAL A 232 -21.21 19.25 -3.14
C VAL A 232 -20.45 20.56 -3.40
N ASN A 233 -19.16 20.49 -3.71
CA ASN A 233 -18.36 21.67 -4.00
C ASN A 233 -18.82 22.38 -5.28
N ARG A 234 -19.31 21.63 -6.28
CA ARG A 234 -19.90 22.20 -7.51
C ARG A 234 -21.24 22.88 -7.24
N GLU A 235 -22.07 22.31 -6.37
CA GLU A 235 -23.33 22.93 -5.94
C GLU A 235 -23.05 24.26 -5.20
N ARG A 236 -22.11 24.28 -4.24
CA ARG A 236 -21.69 25.53 -3.55
C ARG A 236 -21.04 26.55 -4.48
N ALA A 237 -20.23 26.11 -5.45
CA ALA A 237 -19.66 27.00 -6.45
C ALA A 237 -20.72 27.62 -7.37
N ASN A 238 -21.81 26.89 -7.67
CA ASN A 238 -22.93 27.42 -8.46
C ASN A 238 -23.73 28.46 -7.63
N GLU A 239 -24.10 28.13 -6.39
CA GLU A 239 -24.79 29.05 -5.47
C GLU A 239 -24.01 30.37 -5.31
N LEU A 240 -22.71 30.31 -5.03
CA LEU A 240 -21.86 31.51 -4.95
C LEU A 240 -21.75 32.26 -6.29
N SER A 241 -21.82 31.55 -7.43
CA SER A 241 -21.79 32.22 -8.75
C SER A 241 -23.09 32.99 -9.02
N GLU A 242 -24.23 32.47 -8.58
CA GLU A 242 -25.53 33.17 -8.63
C GLU A 242 -25.55 34.37 -7.68
N GLU A 243 -25.07 34.21 -6.44
CA GLU A 243 -24.93 35.32 -5.49
C GLU A 243 -24.03 36.43 -6.07
N ILE A 244 -22.83 36.08 -6.57
CA ILE A 244 -21.91 37.01 -7.25
C ILE A 244 -22.57 37.73 -8.42
N ALA A 245 -23.45 37.07 -9.18
CA ALA A 245 -24.20 37.71 -10.27
C ALA A 245 -25.17 38.78 -9.72
N THR A 246 -25.97 38.45 -8.70
CA THR A 246 -26.90 39.41 -8.07
C THR A 246 -26.18 40.55 -7.35
N MET A 247 -25.03 40.30 -6.73
CA MET A 247 -24.17 41.32 -6.13
C MET A 247 -23.62 42.29 -7.18
N ARG A 248 -23.19 41.78 -8.34
CA ARG A 248 -22.74 42.62 -9.46
C ARG A 248 -23.86 43.46 -10.05
N GLU A 249 -25.06 42.88 -10.20
CA GLU A 249 -26.22 43.59 -10.71
C GLU A 249 -26.64 44.72 -9.75
N THR A 250 -26.83 44.42 -8.46
CA THR A 250 -27.21 45.44 -7.46
C THR A 250 -26.14 46.53 -7.29
N LEU A 251 -24.85 46.18 -7.39
CA LEU A 251 -23.74 47.14 -7.38
C LEU A 251 -23.77 48.03 -8.64
N SER A 252 -24.10 47.48 -9.81
CA SER A 252 -24.29 48.26 -11.04
C SER A 252 -25.48 49.22 -10.94
N GLN A 253 -26.63 48.74 -10.42
CA GLN A 253 -27.82 49.56 -10.17
C GLN A 253 -27.52 50.71 -9.20
N VAL A 254 -26.77 50.45 -8.11
CA VAL A 254 -26.39 51.47 -7.12
C VAL A 254 -25.43 52.51 -7.72
N LYS A 255 -24.46 52.10 -8.54
CA LYS A 255 -23.57 53.03 -9.26
C LYS A 255 -24.36 53.90 -10.25
N LEU A 256 -25.32 53.32 -10.97
CA LEU A 256 -26.19 54.07 -11.89
C LEU A 256 -27.03 55.12 -11.13
N ALA A 257 -27.66 54.72 -10.01
CA ALA A 257 -28.44 55.62 -9.17
C ALA A 257 -27.59 56.74 -8.53
N MET A 258 -26.32 56.46 -8.21
CA MET A 258 -25.38 57.47 -7.72
C MET A 258 -25.09 58.56 -8.78
N VAL A 259 -24.77 58.14 -10.01
CA VAL A 259 -24.55 59.07 -11.14
C VAL A 259 -25.81 59.87 -11.46
N GLN A 260 -26.99 59.25 -11.42
CA GLN A 260 -28.27 59.94 -11.62
C GLN A 260 -28.53 61.00 -10.53
N ALA A 261 -28.26 60.68 -9.26
CA ALA A 261 -28.40 61.63 -8.17
C ALA A 261 -27.41 62.81 -8.27
N GLU A 262 -26.18 62.56 -8.73
CA GLU A 262 -25.19 63.61 -9.03
C GLU A 262 -25.65 64.52 -10.18
N GLU A 263 -26.22 63.95 -11.24
CA GLU A 263 -26.76 64.71 -12.38
C GLU A 263 -27.98 65.57 -11.97
N GLU A 264 -28.90 65.04 -11.17
CA GLU A 264 -30.04 65.78 -10.62
C GLU A 264 -29.60 66.87 -9.64
N GLN A 265 -28.58 66.60 -8.80
CA GLN A 265 -28.00 67.61 -7.93
C GLN A 265 -27.37 68.75 -8.73
N ALA A 266 -26.63 68.44 -9.80
CA ALA A 266 -26.03 69.44 -10.68
C ALA A 266 -27.09 70.33 -11.35
N LYS A 267 -28.18 69.73 -11.87
CA LYS A 267 -29.33 70.48 -12.42
C LYS A 267 -29.97 71.39 -11.37
N SER A 268 -30.26 70.87 -10.17
CA SER A 268 -30.86 71.66 -9.09
C SER A 268 -29.96 72.81 -8.59
N VAL A 269 -28.63 72.67 -8.68
CA VAL A 269 -27.70 73.76 -8.38
C VAL A 269 -27.73 74.83 -9.47
N ALA A 270 -27.74 74.45 -10.75
CA ALA A 270 -27.88 75.39 -11.87
C ALA A 270 -29.19 76.19 -11.80
N ASP A 271 -30.33 75.50 -11.59
CA ASP A 271 -31.65 76.14 -11.45
C ASP A 271 -31.68 77.18 -10.30
N LYS A 272 -31.04 76.86 -9.17
CA LYS A 272 -30.92 77.77 -8.02
C LYS A 272 -30.03 78.97 -8.33
N GLU A 273 -28.94 78.77 -9.05
CA GLU A 273 -28.03 79.85 -9.45
C GLU A 273 -28.73 80.84 -10.39
N ASP A 274 -29.51 80.33 -11.35
CA ASP A 274 -30.29 81.15 -12.27
C ASP A 274 -31.47 81.86 -11.57
N HIS A 275 -32.12 81.22 -10.59
CA HIS A 275 -33.12 81.89 -9.77
C HIS A 275 -32.51 82.99 -8.88
N LEU A 276 -31.30 82.78 -8.33
CA LEU A 276 -30.58 83.81 -7.58
C LEU A 276 -30.22 85.01 -8.47
N LYS A 277 -29.76 84.78 -9.72
CA LYS A 277 -29.50 85.85 -10.69
C LYS A 277 -30.77 86.69 -10.94
N SER A 278 -31.91 86.03 -11.16
CA SER A 278 -33.21 86.70 -11.34
C SER A 278 -33.66 87.49 -10.10
N LEU A 279 -33.43 86.96 -8.90
CA LEU A 279 -33.80 87.63 -7.66
C LEU A 279 -32.89 88.84 -7.35
N THR A 280 -31.62 88.78 -7.72
CA THR A 280 -30.71 89.94 -7.62
C THR A 280 -31.13 91.08 -8.55
N THR A 281 -31.49 90.80 -9.81
CA THR A 281 -31.97 91.85 -10.73
C THR A 281 -33.27 92.48 -10.26
N ALA A 282 -34.22 91.68 -9.76
CA ALA A 282 -35.50 92.21 -9.24
C ALA A 282 -35.33 93.10 -8.00
N LYS A 283 -34.34 92.79 -7.14
CA LYS A 283 -34.01 93.64 -5.98
C LYS A 283 -33.49 95.01 -6.43
N GLU A 284 -32.59 95.05 -7.42
CA GLU A 284 -32.00 96.28 -7.94
C GLU A 284 -33.06 97.24 -8.53
N GLU A 285 -34.11 96.71 -9.14
CA GLU A 285 -35.27 97.49 -9.60
C GLU A 285 -36.09 98.09 -8.45
N VAL A 286 -36.34 97.32 -7.37
CA VAL A 286 -37.08 97.80 -6.19
C VAL A 286 -36.30 98.91 -5.47
N ASP A 287 -34.98 98.76 -5.32
CA ASP A 287 -34.10 99.75 -4.71
C ASP A 287 -33.99 101.06 -5.55
N GLN A 288 -34.33 101.04 -6.85
CA GLN A 288 -34.57 102.26 -7.64
C GLN A 288 -35.93 102.88 -7.32
N LYS A 289 -36.98 102.07 -7.23
CA LYS A 289 -38.36 102.52 -7.01
C LYS A 289 -38.58 103.17 -5.64
N ILE A 290 -37.95 102.65 -4.59
CA ILE A 290 -37.99 103.21 -3.23
C ILE A 290 -37.32 104.60 -3.15
N ARG A 291 -36.33 104.88 -4.02
CA ARG A 291 -35.71 106.22 -4.07
C ARG A 291 -36.67 107.28 -4.61
N LEU A 292 -37.48 106.94 -5.61
CA LEU A 292 -38.49 107.85 -6.18
C LEU A 292 -39.57 108.20 -5.16
N LEU A 293 -40.13 107.21 -4.46
CA LEU A 293 -41.20 107.43 -3.47
C LEU A 293 -40.77 108.28 -2.27
N LYS A 294 -39.46 108.29 -1.93
CA LYS A 294 -38.91 109.15 -0.87
C LYS A 294 -38.83 110.63 -1.24
N GLU A 295 -39.00 111.00 -2.52
CA GLU A 295 -39.10 112.40 -2.95
C GLU A 295 -40.55 112.93 -2.89
N GLU A 296 -41.56 112.05 -2.80
CA GLU A 296 -42.98 112.43 -2.82
C GLU A 296 -43.62 112.62 -1.42
N GLU A 297 -43.02 112.08 -0.36
CA GLU A 297 -43.58 112.10 1.01
C GLU A 297 -43.24 113.39 1.79
N SER A 298 -43.61 114.54 1.25
CA SER A 298 -43.39 115.85 1.88
C SER A 298 -44.53 116.84 1.65
N ASP A 299 -45.75 116.54 2.12
CA ASP A 299 -46.64 117.61 2.59
C ASP A 299 -47.83 117.21 3.50
N LEU A 300 -48.11 118.13 4.44
CA LEU A 300 -49.39 118.41 5.13
C LEU A 300 -49.98 117.49 6.23
N LYS A 301 -50.62 118.16 7.21
CA LYS A 301 -51.14 117.63 8.48
C LYS A 301 -52.32 118.47 9.02
N LEU A 302 -53.27 117.79 9.68
CA LEU A 302 -54.07 118.23 10.86
C LEU A 302 -55.26 119.21 10.77
N SER A 303 -56.17 119.00 11.76
CA SER A 303 -57.17 119.91 12.36
C SER A 303 -58.57 119.97 11.69
N GLY A 304 -59.72 119.92 12.40
CA GLY A 304 -60.00 119.71 13.83
C GLY A 304 -61.30 120.39 14.30
N ASN A 305 -62.12 119.75 15.15
CA ASN A 305 -63.29 120.37 15.82
C ASN A 305 -63.51 119.73 17.22
N LEU A 306 -64.11 120.42 18.21
CA LEU A 306 -64.02 120.07 19.64
C LEU A 306 -65.30 119.57 20.33
N GLU A 307 -66.46 119.69 19.71
CA GLU A 307 -67.74 119.25 20.31
C GLU A 307 -68.21 117.90 19.77
N GLY A 308 -67.98 117.67 18.47
CA GLY A 308 -67.95 116.31 17.92
C GLY A 308 -66.98 115.41 18.68
N LYS A 309 -65.81 115.94 19.12
CA LYS A 309 -64.84 115.25 19.96
C LYS A 309 -65.38 114.75 21.31
N LEU A 310 -66.53 115.20 21.80
CA LEU A 310 -67.09 114.68 23.06
C LEU A 310 -67.98 113.46 22.81
N GLU A 311 -68.83 113.52 21.79
CA GLU A 311 -69.57 112.34 21.27
C GLU A 311 -68.56 111.28 20.78
N GLU A 312 -67.63 111.68 19.92
CA GLU A 312 -66.51 110.88 19.39
C GLU A 312 -65.56 110.39 20.49
N SER A 313 -65.37 111.11 21.61
CA SER A 313 -64.64 110.59 22.78
C SER A 313 -65.45 109.55 23.54
N THR A 314 -66.77 109.67 23.59
CA THR A 314 -67.64 108.70 24.27
C THR A 314 -67.79 107.41 23.45
N GLU A 315 -67.96 107.56 22.13
CA GLU A 315 -67.87 106.47 21.16
C GLU A 315 -66.45 105.87 21.13
N ALA A 316 -65.38 106.67 21.18
CA ALA A 316 -64.02 106.16 21.29
C ALA A 316 -63.78 105.43 22.62
N ILE A 317 -64.36 105.85 23.74
CA ILE A 317 -64.31 105.10 25.00
C ILE A 317 -65.03 103.75 24.86
N ALA A 318 -66.19 103.71 24.20
CA ALA A 318 -66.90 102.45 23.93
C ALA A 318 -66.11 101.53 22.98
N VAL A 319 -65.53 102.08 21.91
CA VAL A 319 -64.63 101.37 21.00
C VAL A 319 -63.38 100.87 21.71
N ILE A 320 -62.77 101.68 22.59
CA ILE A 320 -61.61 101.27 23.41
C ILE A 320 -62.02 100.16 24.38
N GLN A 321 -63.19 100.23 25.02
CA GLN A 321 -63.66 99.16 25.91
C GLN A 321 -63.89 97.84 25.17
N GLU A 322 -64.51 97.89 23.98
CA GLU A 322 -64.73 96.69 23.15
C GLU A 322 -63.40 96.18 22.55
N GLN A 323 -62.48 97.06 22.13
CA GLN A 323 -61.11 96.68 21.75
C GLN A 323 -60.37 96.04 22.91
N LEU A 324 -60.47 96.57 24.13
CA LEU A 324 -59.79 96.06 25.32
C LEU A 324 -60.36 94.71 25.77
N LYS A 325 -61.65 94.47 25.52
CA LYS A 325 -62.28 93.15 25.68
C LYS A 325 -61.80 92.17 24.62
N ASN A 326 -61.82 92.54 23.34
CA ASN A 326 -61.33 91.69 22.25
C ASN A 326 -59.83 91.36 22.38
N VAL A 327 -59.01 92.31 22.84
CA VAL A 327 -57.59 92.07 23.19
C VAL A 327 -57.49 91.09 24.36
N ARG A 328 -58.26 91.26 25.44
CA ARG A 328 -58.24 90.31 26.57
C ARG A 328 -58.69 88.90 26.18
N ASP A 329 -59.70 88.77 25.32
CA ASP A 329 -60.18 87.49 24.84
C ASP A 329 -59.14 86.82 23.91
N SER A 330 -58.49 87.61 23.05
CA SER A 330 -57.34 87.18 22.23
C SER A 330 -56.12 86.77 23.06
N ASP A 331 -55.78 87.53 24.11
CA ASP A 331 -54.67 87.25 25.01
C ASP A 331 -54.94 85.96 25.82
N LEU A 332 -56.16 85.78 26.31
CA LEU A 332 -56.57 84.54 26.99
C LEU A 332 -56.51 83.33 26.06
N GLU A 333 -56.91 83.46 24.80
CA GLU A 333 -56.84 82.37 23.84
C GLU A 333 -55.39 82.05 23.43
N SER A 334 -54.54 83.08 23.27
CA SER A 334 -53.10 82.93 23.09
C SER A 334 -52.45 82.20 24.27
N LEU A 335 -52.77 82.59 25.51
CA LEU A 335 -52.29 81.92 26.73
C LEU A 335 -52.75 80.47 26.83
N ARG A 336 -54.00 80.14 26.45
CA ARG A 336 -54.48 78.75 26.37
C ARG A 336 -53.66 77.95 25.36
N LYS A 337 -53.44 78.48 24.15
CA LYS A 337 -52.65 77.83 23.10
C LYS A 337 -51.20 77.57 23.55
N ILE A 338 -50.55 78.57 24.15
CA ILE A 338 -49.20 78.44 24.72
C ILE A 338 -49.16 77.38 25.83
N THR A 339 -50.19 77.31 26.68
CA THR A 339 -50.26 76.33 27.77
C THR A 339 -50.42 74.89 27.24
N LEU A 340 -51.19 74.70 26.17
CA LEU A 340 -51.29 73.41 25.47
C LEU A 340 -49.96 73.00 24.83
N GLU A 341 -49.34 73.92 24.06
CA GLU A 341 -48.03 73.68 23.43
C GLU A 341 -46.93 73.37 24.46
N LEU A 342 -46.96 74.00 25.64
CA LEU A 342 -46.04 73.73 26.74
C LEU A 342 -46.22 72.33 27.32
N GLU A 343 -47.46 71.88 27.54
CA GLU A 343 -47.72 70.58 28.14
C GLU A 343 -47.47 69.44 27.13
N ASP A 344 -47.73 69.67 25.84
CA ASP A 344 -47.29 68.79 24.73
C ASP A 344 -45.75 68.67 24.68
N ALA A 345 -45.02 69.78 24.74
CA ALA A 345 -43.56 69.78 24.77
C ALA A 345 -42.99 69.05 26.00
N LYS A 346 -43.64 69.19 27.16
CA LYS A 346 -43.29 68.50 28.41
C LYS A 346 -43.62 67.00 28.38
N ASN A 347 -44.66 66.59 27.66
CA ASN A 347 -44.96 65.18 27.39
C ASN A 347 -43.87 64.57 26.50
N ALA A 348 -43.55 65.22 25.37
CA ALA A 348 -42.49 64.79 24.46
C ALA A 348 -41.11 64.69 25.14
N LEU A 349 -40.76 65.63 26.03
CA LEU A 349 -39.52 65.54 26.82
C LEU A 349 -39.49 64.32 27.75
N ARG A 350 -40.64 63.92 28.31
CA ARG A 350 -40.77 62.73 29.17
C ARG A 350 -40.56 61.44 28.39
N GLU A 351 -41.06 61.37 27.15
CA GLU A 351 -40.85 60.25 26.24
C GLU A 351 -39.36 60.13 25.86
N VAL A 352 -38.72 61.24 25.46
CA VAL A 352 -37.28 61.27 25.13
C VAL A 352 -36.40 60.81 26.29
N LEU A 353 -36.73 61.15 27.54
CA LEU A 353 -36.00 60.67 28.73
C LEU A 353 -36.17 59.15 28.96
N GLN A 354 -37.33 58.58 28.62
CA GLN A 354 -37.52 57.12 28.67
C GLN A 354 -36.73 56.42 27.56
N GLU A 355 -36.73 56.97 26.34
CA GLU A 355 -35.91 56.48 25.23
C GLU A 355 -34.40 56.54 25.55
N GLU A 356 -33.91 57.62 26.16
CA GLU A 356 -32.51 57.71 26.61
C GLU A 356 -32.17 56.56 27.57
N SER A 357 -33.02 56.29 28.55
CA SER A 357 -32.82 55.22 29.54
C SER A 357 -32.77 53.82 28.89
N LEU A 358 -33.62 53.57 27.89
CA LEU A 358 -33.64 52.31 27.13
C LEU A 358 -32.42 52.17 26.20
N LEU A 359 -32.04 53.25 25.50
CA LEU A 359 -30.82 53.27 24.68
C LEU A 359 -29.58 53.06 25.53
N ARG A 360 -29.53 53.63 26.74
CA ARG A 360 -28.41 53.50 27.66
C ARG A 360 -28.25 52.07 28.17
N SER A 361 -29.34 51.41 28.58
CA SER A 361 -29.29 50.00 28.99
C SER A 361 -28.91 49.07 27.84
N SER A 362 -29.37 49.35 26.61
CA SER A 362 -28.94 48.62 25.40
C SER A 362 -27.45 48.81 25.10
N VAL A 363 -26.91 50.03 25.23
CA VAL A 363 -25.48 50.32 25.06
C VAL A 363 -24.64 49.60 26.12
N ASP A 364 -25.11 49.55 27.37
CA ASP A 364 -24.39 48.85 28.44
C ASP A 364 -24.43 47.32 28.28
N ALA A 365 -25.53 46.75 27.74
CA ALA A 365 -25.59 45.35 27.35
C ALA A 365 -24.61 45.02 26.19
N LEU A 366 -24.54 45.86 25.15
CA LEU A 366 -23.61 45.68 24.03
C LEU A 366 -22.13 45.78 24.46
N LYS A 367 -21.80 46.59 25.47
CA LYS A 367 -20.44 46.62 26.03
C LYS A 367 -20.07 45.28 26.69
N LEU A 368 -20.99 44.70 27.46
CA LEU A 368 -20.76 43.40 28.10
C LEU A 368 -20.56 42.29 27.06
N GLU A 369 -21.34 42.29 25.98
CA GLU A 369 -21.18 41.35 24.86
C GLU A 369 -19.81 41.52 24.16
N VAL A 370 -19.37 42.77 23.93
CA VAL A 370 -18.03 43.05 23.38
C VAL A 370 -16.91 42.57 24.32
N ASP A 371 -17.04 42.77 25.64
CA ASP A 371 -16.07 42.30 26.62
C ASP A 371 -16.02 40.76 26.74
N GLU A 372 -17.16 40.08 26.53
CA GLU A 372 -17.25 38.62 26.47
C GLU A 372 -16.61 38.06 25.19
N VAL A 373 -16.92 38.64 24.02
CA VAL A 373 -16.27 38.28 22.74
C VAL A 373 -14.77 38.51 22.80
N ASN A 374 -14.30 39.62 23.38
CA ASN A 374 -12.86 39.89 23.56
C ASN A 374 -12.18 38.85 24.47
N ARG A 375 -12.86 38.39 25.53
CA ARG A 375 -12.38 37.29 26.37
C ARG A 375 -12.28 35.99 25.58
N ASP A 376 -13.28 35.65 24.78
CA ASP A 376 -13.26 34.42 23.99
C ASP A 376 -12.22 34.44 22.87
N CYS A 377 -12.06 35.57 22.15
CA CYS A 377 -10.97 35.76 21.20
C CYS A 377 -9.60 35.54 21.86
N SER A 378 -9.42 35.99 23.11
CA SER A 378 -8.17 35.77 23.86
C SER A 378 -7.95 34.29 24.17
N LYS A 379 -8.97 33.57 24.66
CA LYS A 379 -8.91 32.11 24.91
C LYS A 379 -8.63 31.29 23.65
N TYR A 380 -9.23 31.66 22.51
CA TYR A 380 -9.01 30.97 21.25
C TYR A 380 -7.61 31.23 20.68
N LYS A 381 -7.04 32.41 20.91
CA LYS A 381 -5.66 32.72 20.55
C LYS A 381 -4.67 31.88 21.37
N GLU A 382 -4.83 31.81 22.69
CA GLU A 382 -4.01 30.97 23.58
C GLU A 382 -4.04 29.50 23.15
N LYS A 383 -5.24 28.94 22.90
CA LYS A 383 -5.39 27.57 22.37
C LYS A 383 -4.76 27.34 21.00
N ALA A 384 -4.74 28.36 20.14
CA ALA A 384 -4.07 28.26 18.84
C ALA A 384 -2.55 28.17 19.02
N GLU A 385 -1.97 29.02 19.86
CA GLU A 385 -0.54 29.01 20.21
C GLU A 385 -0.13 27.69 20.89
N GLU A 386 -0.94 27.16 21.81
CA GLU A 386 -0.76 25.81 22.38
C GLU A 386 -0.75 24.72 21.29
N SER A 387 -1.74 24.75 20.39
CA SER A 387 -1.86 23.74 19.31
C SER A 387 -0.71 23.79 18.30
N GLU A 388 -0.17 24.98 18.03
CA GLU A 388 1.00 25.18 17.17
C GLU A 388 2.25 24.58 17.80
N SER A 389 2.46 24.79 19.12
CA SER A 389 3.59 24.19 19.84
C SER A 389 3.56 22.65 19.86
N VAL A 390 2.36 22.06 19.98
CA VAL A 390 2.17 20.60 19.90
C VAL A 390 2.46 20.08 18.49
N ALA A 391 1.99 20.79 17.46
CA ALA A 391 2.27 20.44 16.06
C ALA A 391 3.76 20.55 15.71
N GLU A 392 4.48 21.53 16.26
CA GLU A 392 5.93 21.67 16.10
C GLU A 392 6.69 20.52 16.78
N ASN A 393 6.33 20.15 18.02
CA ASN A 393 6.95 18.99 18.68
C ASN A 393 6.71 17.68 17.89
N GLN A 394 5.48 17.44 17.44
CA GLN A 394 5.15 16.27 16.61
C GLN A 394 5.93 16.24 15.29
N ARG A 395 6.11 17.39 14.62
CA ARG A 395 6.99 17.51 13.44
C ARG A 395 8.44 17.16 13.77
N GLY A 396 8.95 17.62 14.92
CA GLY A 396 10.30 17.29 15.40
C GLY A 396 10.48 15.80 15.73
N GLU A 397 9.46 15.14 16.29
CA GLU A 397 9.44 13.69 16.52
C GLU A 397 9.42 12.89 15.23
N LEU A 398 8.63 13.32 14.24
CA LEU A 398 8.55 12.70 12.93
C LEU A 398 9.88 12.76 12.18
N GLU A 399 10.56 13.90 12.15
CA GLU A 399 11.87 14.02 11.50
C GLU A 399 12.94 13.20 12.23
N ARG A 400 12.91 13.14 13.57
CA ARG A 400 13.78 12.24 14.36
C ARG A 400 13.53 10.77 14.07
N SER A 401 12.27 10.37 13.86
CA SER A 401 11.90 8.99 13.48
C SER A 401 12.39 8.65 12.08
N LYS A 402 12.19 9.57 11.13
CA LYS A 402 12.64 9.46 9.73
C LYS A 402 14.16 9.29 9.62
N LEU A 403 14.96 10.09 10.34
CA LEU A 403 16.42 9.96 10.34
C LEU A 403 16.89 8.60 10.90
N LYS A 404 16.25 8.10 11.97
CA LYS A 404 16.54 6.75 12.51
C LYS A 404 16.20 5.64 11.51
N LEU A 405 15.12 5.80 10.75
CA LEU A 405 14.72 4.85 9.71
C LEU A 405 15.69 4.86 8.53
N GLU A 406 16.16 6.04 8.11
CA GLU A 406 17.18 6.18 7.07
C GLU A 406 18.53 5.56 7.49
N GLU A 407 18.95 5.75 8.74
CA GLU A 407 20.13 5.07 9.31
C GLU A 407 19.96 3.54 9.33
N ALA A 408 18.79 3.04 9.74
CA ALA A 408 18.49 1.61 9.75
C ALA A 408 18.53 0.99 8.34
N LEU A 409 17.93 1.65 7.34
CA LEU A 409 17.98 1.22 5.93
C LEU A 409 19.43 1.20 5.39
N ALA A 410 20.24 2.19 5.75
CA ALA A 410 21.65 2.23 5.36
C ALA A 410 22.50 1.12 6.01
N VAL A 411 22.09 0.59 7.17
CA VAL A 411 22.69 -0.60 7.79
C VAL A 411 22.18 -1.87 7.13
N GLU A 412 20.88 -1.98 6.87
CA GLU A 412 20.26 -3.14 6.21
C GLU A 412 20.83 -3.36 4.80
N SER A 413 20.93 -2.30 3.99
CA SER A 413 21.55 -2.35 2.65
C SER A 413 22.98 -2.92 2.67
N LYS A 414 23.82 -2.50 3.64
CA LYS A 414 25.18 -3.04 3.81
C LYS A 414 25.19 -4.51 4.25
N GLN A 415 24.22 -4.92 5.05
CA GLN A 415 24.05 -6.32 5.44
C GLN A 415 23.57 -7.17 4.26
N GLU A 416 22.68 -6.65 3.40
CA GLU A 416 22.24 -7.32 2.19
C GLU A 416 23.36 -7.46 1.16
N GLU A 417 24.19 -6.43 0.95
CA GLU A 417 25.40 -6.52 0.11
C GLU A 417 26.36 -7.60 0.62
N ALA A 418 26.62 -7.65 1.94
CA ALA A 418 27.44 -8.69 2.54
C ALA A 418 26.83 -10.09 2.39
N ALA A 419 25.51 -10.22 2.55
CA ALA A 419 24.79 -11.48 2.36
C ALA A 419 24.81 -11.93 0.89
N ALA A 420 24.66 -11.01 -0.07
CA ALA A 420 24.79 -11.29 -1.50
C ALA A 420 26.20 -11.78 -1.85
N GLY A 421 27.24 -11.12 -1.32
CA GLY A 421 28.63 -11.55 -1.47
C GLY A 421 28.91 -12.95 -0.90
N MET A 422 28.28 -13.31 0.23
CA MET A 422 28.36 -14.68 0.79
C MET A 422 27.61 -15.71 -0.07
N ARG A 423 26.43 -15.36 -0.60
CA ARG A 423 25.66 -16.25 -1.51
C ARG A 423 26.44 -16.57 -2.79
N LEU A 424 27.09 -15.58 -3.39
CA LEU A 424 27.92 -15.79 -4.60
C LEU A 424 29.07 -16.76 -4.35
N LYS A 425 29.82 -16.59 -3.24
CA LYS A 425 30.91 -17.51 -2.86
C LYS A 425 30.41 -18.92 -2.58
N LEU A 426 29.24 -19.08 -1.97
CA LEU A 426 28.64 -20.39 -1.72
C LEU A 426 28.21 -21.07 -3.03
N GLN A 427 27.70 -20.31 -4.00
CA GLN A 427 27.36 -20.81 -5.33
C GLN A 427 28.62 -21.24 -6.11
N GLU A 428 29.69 -20.45 -6.06
CA GLU A 428 31.00 -20.76 -6.65
C GLU A 428 31.56 -22.07 -6.10
N LEU A 429 31.70 -22.19 -4.77
CA LEU A 429 32.17 -23.40 -4.09
C LEU A 429 31.29 -24.63 -4.37
N SER A 430 29.97 -24.45 -4.48
CA SER A 430 29.04 -25.52 -4.85
C SER A 430 29.27 -26.02 -6.29
N SER A 431 29.54 -25.09 -7.22
CA SER A 431 29.85 -25.45 -8.61
C SER A 431 31.19 -26.19 -8.74
N GLU A 432 32.23 -25.73 -8.04
CA GLU A 432 33.55 -26.38 -7.98
C GLU A 432 33.45 -27.78 -7.35
N THR A 433 32.74 -27.90 -6.23
CA THR A 433 32.47 -29.20 -5.57
C THR A 433 31.75 -30.18 -6.49
N ASN A 434 30.81 -29.70 -7.31
CA ASN A 434 30.09 -30.56 -8.25
C ASN A 434 30.95 -30.94 -9.46
N SER A 435 31.86 -30.07 -9.96
CA SER A 435 32.85 -30.45 -10.99
C SER A 435 33.76 -31.56 -10.48
N ALA A 436 34.34 -31.39 -9.28
CA ALA A 436 35.22 -32.39 -8.67
C ALA A 436 34.54 -33.76 -8.48
N LYS A 437 33.23 -33.80 -8.18
CA LYS A 437 32.44 -35.04 -8.14
C LYS A 437 32.34 -35.70 -9.52
N TRP A 438 32.00 -34.93 -10.56
CA TRP A 438 31.92 -35.46 -11.93
C TRP A 438 33.26 -36.00 -12.43
N GLU A 439 34.36 -35.33 -12.11
CA GLU A 439 35.73 -35.76 -12.42
C GLU A 439 36.08 -37.06 -11.68
N ALA A 440 35.79 -37.16 -10.38
CA ALA A 440 36.02 -38.38 -9.60
C ALA A 440 35.15 -39.56 -10.09
N GLU A 441 33.92 -39.32 -10.53
CA GLU A 441 33.07 -40.35 -11.16
C GLU A 441 33.53 -40.76 -12.56
N ALA A 442 34.07 -39.83 -13.35
CA ALA A 442 34.69 -40.13 -14.63
C ALA A 442 35.94 -40.99 -14.47
N MET A 443 36.80 -40.67 -13.49
CA MET A 443 37.98 -41.46 -13.15
C MET A 443 37.59 -42.88 -12.70
N LYS A 444 36.58 -43.04 -11.84
CA LYS A 444 36.07 -44.37 -11.45
C LYS A 444 35.61 -45.21 -12.65
N ARG A 445 34.91 -44.61 -13.61
CA ARG A 445 34.48 -45.29 -14.84
C ARG A 445 35.69 -45.75 -15.67
N SER A 446 36.67 -44.87 -15.90
CA SER A 446 37.90 -45.20 -16.63
C SER A 446 38.72 -46.31 -15.94
N ILE A 447 38.76 -46.34 -14.61
CA ILE A 447 39.43 -47.42 -13.84
C ILE A 447 38.73 -48.77 -14.04
N GLU A 448 37.39 -48.82 -14.08
CA GLU A 448 36.67 -50.06 -14.32
C GLU A 448 36.83 -50.54 -15.78
N GLU A 449 36.91 -49.62 -16.75
CA GLU A 449 37.26 -49.93 -18.14
C GLU A 449 38.70 -50.51 -18.26
N LEU A 450 39.70 -49.87 -17.63
CA LEU A 450 41.09 -50.37 -17.59
C LEU A 450 41.20 -51.71 -16.88
N LYS A 451 40.35 -51.98 -15.88
CA LYS A 451 40.28 -53.26 -15.17
C LYS A 451 39.75 -54.37 -16.07
N GLN A 452 38.72 -54.10 -16.87
CA GLN A 452 38.24 -55.03 -17.89
C GLN A 452 39.29 -55.26 -18.99
N GLU A 453 40.04 -54.23 -19.39
CA GLU A 453 41.16 -54.39 -20.34
C GLU A 453 42.28 -55.27 -19.76
N ALA A 454 42.65 -55.07 -18.49
CA ALA A 454 43.66 -55.90 -17.82
C ALA A 454 43.21 -57.36 -17.64
N GLU A 455 41.93 -57.59 -17.28
CA GLU A 455 41.37 -58.94 -17.16
C GLU A 455 41.29 -59.66 -18.50
N THR A 456 40.85 -58.98 -19.58
CA THR A 456 40.84 -59.57 -20.92
C THR A 456 42.25 -59.86 -21.44
N ALA A 457 43.22 -58.98 -21.21
CA ALA A 457 44.62 -59.22 -21.56
C ALA A 457 45.22 -60.44 -20.82
N ARG A 458 44.91 -60.59 -19.53
CA ARG A 458 45.32 -61.73 -18.71
C ARG A 458 44.69 -63.05 -19.17
N ASN A 459 43.41 -63.04 -19.54
CA ASN A 459 42.74 -64.22 -20.07
C ASN A 459 43.37 -64.66 -21.40
N VAL A 460 43.73 -63.71 -22.29
CA VAL A 460 44.47 -64.00 -23.53
C VAL A 460 45.87 -64.54 -23.24
N ALA A 461 46.61 -63.97 -22.29
CA ALA A 461 47.93 -64.46 -21.89
C ALA A 461 47.87 -65.92 -21.43
N LYS A 462 46.92 -66.25 -20.54
CA LYS A 462 46.65 -67.62 -20.07
C LYS A 462 46.28 -68.57 -21.21
N GLU A 463 45.43 -68.15 -22.15
CA GLU A 463 45.08 -68.97 -23.31
C GLU A 463 46.30 -69.25 -24.21
N THR A 464 47.19 -68.27 -24.39
CA THR A 464 48.46 -68.50 -25.13
C THR A 464 49.44 -69.39 -24.36
N GLU A 465 49.48 -69.32 -23.04
CA GLU A 465 50.29 -70.21 -22.20
C GLU A 465 49.79 -71.66 -22.26
N GLU A 466 48.48 -71.89 -22.20
CA GLU A 466 47.85 -73.21 -22.40
C GLU A 466 48.15 -73.78 -23.81
N LYS A 467 48.13 -72.94 -24.86
CA LYS A 467 48.55 -73.32 -26.21
C LYS A 467 50.03 -73.69 -26.31
N LEU A 468 50.91 -72.96 -25.62
CA LEU A 468 52.34 -73.29 -25.54
C LEU A 468 52.56 -74.61 -24.81
N GLN A 469 51.85 -74.87 -23.71
CA GLN A 469 51.91 -76.17 -23.02
C GLN A 469 51.49 -77.31 -23.95
N ALA A 470 50.37 -77.19 -24.65
CA ALA A 470 49.92 -78.19 -25.61
C ALA A 470 50.94 -78.41 -26.76
N ALA A 471 51.58 -77.34 -27.25
CA ALA A 471 52.62 -77.45 -28.29
C ALA A 471 53.92 -78.10 -27.76
N LEU A 472 54.24 -77.95 -26.47
CA LEU A 472 55.34 -78.65 -25.82
C LEU A 472 55.01 -80.13 -25.62
N GLU A 473 53.80 -80.45 -25.17
CA GLU A 473 53.30 -81.84 -25.04
C GLU A 473 53.29 -82.56 -26.40
N GLU A 474 52.77 -81.93 -27.47
CA GLU A 474 52.84 -82.47 -28.85
C GLU A 474 54.30 -82.73 -29.28
N ALA A 475 55.22 -81.82 -28.96
CA ALA A 475 56.64 -81.96 -29.29
C ALA A 475 57.36 -83.04 -28.45
N GLU A 476 56.92 -83.30 -27.21
CA GLU A 476 57.43 -84.39 -26.38
C GLU A 476 56.84 -85.75 -26.80
N GLU A 477 55.55 -85.83 -27.09
CA GLU A 477 54.91 -87.02 -27.66
C GLU A 477 55.54 -87.41 -29.00
N ALA A 478 55.80 -86.44 -29.88
CA ALA A 478 56.48 -86.68 -31.14
C ALA A 478 57.90 -87.25 -30.95
N LYS A 479 58.68 -86.73 -29.99
CA LYS A 479 60.01 -87.26 -29.63
C LYS A 479 59.93 -88.64 -28.97
N ALA A 480 58.91 -88.89 -28.15
CA ALA A 480 58.69 -90.18 -27.52
C ALA A 480 58.31 -91.24 -28.56
N ALA A 481 57.48 -90.88 -29.55
CA ALA A 481 57.13 -91.72 -30.69
C ALA A 481 58.35 -91.99 -31.59
N GLU A 482 59.15 -90.96 -31.90
CA GLU A 482 60.44 -91.09 -32.61
C GLU A 482 61.36 -92.10 -31.91
N LYS A 483 61.55 -91.93 -30.59
CA LYS A 483 62.37 -92.84 -29.78
C LYS A 483 61.80 -94.27 -29.77
N LEU A 484 60.49 -94.44 -29.59
CA LEU A 484 59.85 -95.75 -29.58
C LEU A 484 60.02 -96.47 -30.93
N VAL A 485 59.88 -95.75 -32.05
CA VAL A 485 60.14 -96.28 -33.39
C VAL A 485 61.61 -96.66 -33.54
N ASN A 486 62.54 -95.82 -33.08
CA ASN A 486 63.99 -96.09 -33.12
C ASN A 486 64.38 -97.33 -32.28
N ASP A 487 63.87 -97.43 -31.05
CA ASP A 487 64.06 -98.60 -30.17
C ASP A 487 63.50 -99.87 -30.84
N LYS A 488 62.33 -99.78 -31.50
CA LYS A 488 61.67 -100.90 -32.18
C LYS A 488 62.37 -101.31 -33.49
N ILE A 489 63.10 -100.39 -34.15
CA ILE A 489 64.02 -100.68 -35.26
C ILE A 489 65.28 -101.42 -34.75
N HIS A 490 65.71 -101.15 -33.52
CA HIS A 490 66.87 -101.78 -32.89
C HIS A 490 66.60 -103.16 -32.25
N ILE A 491 65.35 -103.62 -32.15
CA ILE A 491 65.01 -104.98 -31.67
C ILE A 491 65.28 -106.02 -32.78
N PRO A 492 66.19 -106.99 -32.59
CA PRO A 492 66.33 -108.12 -33.51
C PRO A 492 65.10 -109.05 -33.40
N PRO A 493 64.57 -109.59 -34.51
CA PRO A 493 63.40 -110.47 -34.45
C PRO A 493 63.73 -111.76 -33.69
N SER A 494 62.84 -112.12 -32.76
CA SER A 494 62.85 -113.43 -32.11
C SER A 494 62.77 -114.53 -33.18
N ARG A 495 63.62 -115.55 -33.07
CA ARG A 495 63.51 -116.76 -33.88
C ARG A 495 62.57 -117.73 -33.17
N ASP A 496 61.34 -117.81 -33.64
CA ASP A 496 60.65 -119.09 -33.78
C ASP A 496 59.70 -119.04 -35.00
N ASP A 497 59.36 -120.23 -35.48
CA ASP A 497 58.45 -120.59 -36.56
C ASP A 497 58.77 -120.25 -38.03
N VAL A 498 59.14 -121.33 -38.72
CA VAL A 498 59.21 -121.49 -40.18
C VAL A 498 57.85 -121.92 -40.70
N ALA A 499 57.04 -121.00 -41.24
CA ALA A 499 55.95 -121.31 -42.18
C ALA A 499 55.40 -120.07 -42.93
N ASN A 500 55.37 -120.16 -44.27
CA ASN A 500 54.48 -119.43 -45.20
C ASN A 500 54.29 -117.90 -45.07
N SER A 501 55.20 -117.11 -45.65
CA SER A 501 54.97 -116.47 -46.96
C SER A 501 56.15 -115.59 -47.41
N ASP A 502 56.26 -115.34 -48.72
CA ASP A 502 57.43 -114.74 -49.35
C ASP A 502 57.60 -113.23 -49.11
N THR A 503 58.77 -112.80 -48.63
CA THR A 503 59.71 -111.87 -49.32
C THR A 503 60.74 -111.27 -48.34
N ARG A 504 61.89 -111.93 -48.17
CA ARG A 504 63.00 -111.40 -47.37
C ARG A 504 63.85 -110.39 -48.16
N ALA A 505 63.26 -109.25 -48.50
CA ALA A 505 63.96 -108.18 -49.21
C ALA A 505 64.98 -107.48 -48.29
N LYS A 506 66.28 -107.74 -48.50
CA LYS A 506 67.34 -106.86 -47.97
C LYS A 506 67.34 -105.57 -48.78
N ILE A 507 66.64 -104.55 -48.30
CA ILE A 507 66.63 -103.22 -48.90
C ILE A 507 68.06 -102.64 -48.78
N LYS A 508 68.76 -102.54 -49.91
CA LYS A 508 69.99 -101.75 -50.00
C LYS A 508 69.60 -100.31 -50.28
N LEU A 509 69.59 -99.47 -49.25
CA LEU A 509 69.50 -98.03 -49.41
C LEU A 509 70.81 -97.50 -50.02
N SER A 510 70.74 -96.50 -50.90
CA SER A 510 71.92 -95.71 -51.27
C SER A 510 72.46 -94.98 -50.04
N ALA A 511 73.75 -94.63 -50.05
CA ALA A 511 74.29 -93.69 -49.07
C ALA A 511 73.51 -92.36 -49.11
N GLU A 512 73.13 -91.92 -50.32
CA GLU A 512 72.33 -90.72 -50.57
C GLU A 512 70.90 -90.84 -50.02
N ASP A 513 70.28 -92.03 -50.06
CA ASP A 513 68.94 -92.26 -49.49
C ASP A 513 68.97 -92.17 -47.96
N SER A 514 70.02 -92.74 -47.34
CA SER A 514 70.22 -92.69 -45.90
C SER A 514 70.54 -91.27 -45.42
N GLU A 515 71.35 -90.52 -46.16
CA GLU A 515 71.66 -89.12 -45.88
C GLU A 515 70.42 -88.23 -46.06
N SER A 516 69.63 -88.46 -47.12
CA SER A 516 68.36 -87.77 -47.38
C SER A 516 67.33 -88.00 -46.27
N LEU A 517 67.21 -89.23 -45.76
CA LEU A 517 66.33 -89.56 -44.63
C LEU A 517 66.82 -88.89 -43.33
N SER A 518 68.12 -88.95 -43.02
CA SER A 518 68.70 -88.29 -41.84
C SER A 518 68.49 -86.78 -41.87
N LYS A 519 68.73 -86.15 -43.04
CA LYS A 519 68.49 -84.72 -43.26
C LYS A 519 67.02 -84.36 -43.07
N LYS A 520 66.09 -85.21 -43.50
CA LYS A 520 64.65 -84.97 -43.33
C LYS A 520 64.20 -85.08 -41.87
N VAL A 521 64.81 -85.96 -41.08
CA VAL A 521 64.61 -86.00 -39.61
C VAL A 521 65.10 -84.70 -38.97
N GLU A 522 66.29 -84.21 -39.34
CA GLU A 522 66.76 -82.91 -38.86
C GLU A 522 65.85 -81.74 -39.27
N GLU A 523 65.32 -81.75 -40.50
CA GLU A 523 64.38 -80.73 -40.98
C GLU A 523 63.06 -80.73 -40.18
N PHE A 524 62.51 -81.90 -39.85
CA PHE A 524 61.35 -82.00 -38.97
C PHE A 524 61.65 -81.61 -37.52
N GLY A 525 62.83 -81.96 -36.99
CA GLY A 525 63.28 -81.53 -35.66
C GLY A 525 63.43 -80.01 -35.57
N LYS A 526 64.03 -79.38 -36.59
CA LYS A 526 64.13 -77.92 -36.73
C LYS A 526 62.74 -77.28 -36.85
N LEU A 527 61.82 -77.88 -37.62
CA LEU A 527 60.44 -77.40 -37.76
C LEU A 527 59.67 -77.44 -36.43
N ALA A 528 59.81 -78.52 -35.65
CA ALA A 528 59.21 -78.63 -34.31
C ALA A 528 59.80 -77.60 -33.34
N GLN A 529 61.13 -77.43 -33.34
CA GLN A 529 61.80 -76.40 -32.56
C GLN A 529 61.36 -74.98 -32.96
N MET A 530 61.16 -74.71 -34.25
CA MET A 530 60.63 -73.44 -34.74
C MET A 530 59.16 -73.20 -34.32
N LYS A 531 58.31 -74.23 -34.32
CA LYS A 531 56.93 -74.12 -33.81
C LYS A 531 56.92 -73.75 -32.32
N VAL A 532 57.71 -74.44 -31.50
CA VAL A 532 57.84 -74.14 -30.06
C VAL A 532 58.38 -72.72 -29.85
N ALA A 533 59.43 -72.33 -30.58
CA ALA A 533 59.99 -70.97 -30.49
C ALA A 533 58.98 -69.88 -30.91
N ALA A 534 58.15 -70.13 -31.92
CA ALA A 534 57.09 -69.21 -32.34
C ALA A 534 56.00 -69.08 -31.27
N ALA A 535 55.55 -70.19 -30.67
CA ALA A 535 54.59 -70.18 -29.57
C ALA A 535 55.15 -69.47 -28.32
N MET A 536 56.44 -69.67 -28.00
CA MET A 536 57.12 -68.94 -26.92
C MET A 536 57.17 -67.43 -27.18
N ALA A 537 57.44 -67.00 -28.42
CA ALA A 537 57.44 -65.58 -28.79
C ALA A 537 56.05 -64.95 -28.75
N GLU A 538 55.00 -65.71 -29.11
CA GLU A 538 53.60 -65.28 -28.97
C GLU A 538 53.23 -65.09 -27.50
N VAL A 539 53.60 -66.04 -26.63
CA VAL A 539 53.42 -65.95 -25.17
C VAL A 539 54.20 -64.78 -24.56
N GLU A 540 55.43 -64.51 -25.01
CA GLU A 540 56.18 -63.35 -24.52
C GLU A 540 55.50 -62.03 -24.91
N ALA A 541 54.98 -61.92 -26.15
CA ALA A 541 54.25 -60.75 -26.62
C ALA A 541 52.93 -60.51 -25.87
N THR A 542 52.14 -61.57 -25.59
CA THR A 542 50.90 -61.43 -24.80
C THR A 542 51.20 -61.09 -23.34
N ASN A 543 52.24 -61.68 -22.74
CA ASN A 543 52.70 -61.34 -21.40
C ASN A 543 53.16 -59.88 -21.27
N VAL A 544 53.85 -59.32 -22.27
CA VAL A 544 54.19 -57.89 -22.28
C VAL A 544 52.93 -57.03 -22.29
N ARG A 545 51.95 -57.37 -23.15
CA ARG A 545 50.67 -56.65 -23.24
C ARG A 545 49.85 -56.72 -21.95
N GLU A 546 49.82 -57.87 -21.27
CA GLU A 546 49.18 -58.00 -19.94
C GLU A 546 49.84 -57.06 -18.92
N ARG A 547 51.18 -57.11 -18.82
CA ARG A 547 51.94 -56.26 -17.88
C ARG A 547 51.74 -54.77 -18.15
N GLU A 548 51.61 -54.37 -19.40
CA GLU A 548 51.30 -52.98 -19.78
C GLU A 548 49.87 -52.56 -19.42
N ALA A 549 48.87 -53.43 -19.59
CA ALA A 549 47.50 -53.17 -19.16
C ALA A 549 47.40 -53.07 -17.62
N VAL A 550 48.03 -54.00 -16.89
CA VAL A 550 48.09 -53.97 -15.41
C VAL A 550 48.80 -52.71 -14.90
N LYS A 551 49.92 -52.30 -15.50
CA LYS A 551 50.61 -51.05 -15.13
C LYS A 551 49.75 -49.80 -15.34
N ARG A 552 48.96 -49.75 -16.42
CA ARG A 552 48.02 -48.63 -16.67
C ARG A 552 46.93 -48.58 -15.62
N LEU A 553 46.33 -49.73 -15.28
CA LEU A 553 45.35 -49.83 -14.19
C LEU A 553 45.95 -49.39 -12.84
N GLU A 554 47.15 -49.87 -12.49
CA GLU A 554 47.84 -49.49 -11.26
C GLU A 554 48.15 -47.98 -11.18
N ALA A 555 48.46 -47.33 -12.30
CA ALA A 555 48.72 -45.89 -12.32
C ALA A 555 47.45 -45.11 -11.99
N SER A 556 46.34 -45.37 -12.68
CA SER A 556 45.06 -44.69 -12.43
C SER A 556 44.45 -45.03 -11.06
N LEU A 557 44.72 -46.22 -10.51
CA LEU A 557 44.36 -46.55 -9.12
C LEU A 557 45.11 -45.67 -8.11
N ARG A 558 46.43 -45.46 -8.28
CA ARG A 558 47.22 -44.57 -7.42
C ARG A 558 46.72 -43.11 -7.51
N GLU A 559 46.46 -42.61 -8.71
CA GLU A 559 45.90 -41.26 -8.91
C GLU A 559 44.56 -41.08 -8.18
N MET A 560 43.68 -42.08 -8.21
CA MET A 560 42.43 -42.06 -7.43
C MET A 560 42.67 -42.11 -5.92
N GLU A 561 43.67 -42.85 -5.44
CA GLU A 561 44.04 -42.93 -4.02
C GLU A 561 44.61 -41.59 -3.51
N ASP A 562 45.47 -40.94 -4.29
CA ASP A 562 46.02 -39.61 -4.00
C ASP A 562 44.89 -38.55 -3.93
N ILE A 563 43.94 -38.57 -4.87
CA ILE A 563 42.77 -37.69 -4.85
C ILE A 563 41.90 -37.96 -3.60
N LYS A 564 41.66 -39.23 -3.24
CA LYS A 564 40.91 -39.56 -2.02
C LYS A 564 41.59 -39.01 -0.78
N ALA A 565 42.89 -39.26 -0.61
CA ALA A 565 43.66 -38.75 0.53
C ALA A 565 43.60 -37.22 0.63
N ALA A 566 43.74 -36.52 -0.51
CA ALA A 566 43.59 -35.07 -0.57
C ALA A 566 42.18 -34.60 -0.17
N THR A 567 41.12 -35.29 -0.59
CA THR A 567 39.74 -34.95 -0.19
C THR A 567 39.45 -35.23 1.29
N GLU A 568 39.99 -36.30 1.87
CA GLU A 568 39.84 -36.59 3.30
C GLU A 568 40.56 -35.56 4.17
N ASP A 569 41.75 -35.11 3.77
CA ASP A 569 42.50 -34.07 4.48
C ASP A 569 41.87 -32.68 4.31
N ALA A 570 41.24 -32.39 3.17
CA ALA A 570 40.40 -31.20 2.99
C ALA A 570 39.16 -31.25 3.89
N PHE A 571 38.50 -32.41 4.00
CA PHE A 571 37.33 -32.61 4.86
C PHE A 571 37.66 -32.40 6.34
N LYS A 572 38.74 -33.01 6.87
CA LYS A 572 39.20 -32.79 8.25
C LYS A 572 39.48 -31.31 8.54
N LYS A 573 40.09 -30.57 7.59
CA LYS A 573 40.33 -29.13 7.72
C LYS A 573 39.03 -28.33 7.75
N ALA A 574 38.02 -28.73 6.97
CA ALA A 574 36.69 -28.11 6.98
C ALA A 574 35.97 -28.34 8.32
N GLU A 575 35.98 -29.57 8.85
CA GLU A 575 35.42 -29.88 10.17
C GLU A 575 36.10 -29.07 11.29
N MET A 576 37.43 -28.97 11.26
CA MET A 576 38.18 -28.13 12.22
C MET A 576 37.82 -26.64 12.11
N ALA A 577 37.61 -26.13 10.88
CA ALA A 577 37.18 -24.75 10.66
C ALA A 577 35.73 -24.52 11.12
N GLU A 578 34.83 -25.49 10.95
CA GLU A 578 33.46 -25.41 11.45
C GLU A 578 33.42 -25.47 12.99
N ALA A 579 34.18 -26.36 13.62
CA ALA A 579 34.30 -26.40 15.07
C ALA A 579 34.84 -25.07 15.63
N ALA A 580 35.86 -24.49 14.99
CA ALA A 580 36.38 -23.16 15.35
C ALA A 580 35.33 -22.04 15.16
N LYS A 581 34.55 -22.09 14.08
CA LYS A 581 33.44 -21.17 13.83
C LYS A 581 32.38 -21.26 14.94
N GLN A 582 31.94 -22.47 15.31
CA GLN A 582 30.94 -22.68 16.36
C GLN A 582 31.40 -22.11 17.72
N VAL A 583 32.69 -22.23 18.07
CA VAL A 583 33.28 -21.63 19.27
C VAL A 583 33.20 -20.08 19.22
N VAL A 584 33.55 -19.48 18.08
CA VAL A 584 33.49 -18.02 17.90
C VAL A 584 32.05 -17.51 17.92
N GLU A 585 31.12 -18.20 17.27
CA GLU A 585 29.69 -17.85 17.29
C GLU A 585 29.09 -17.95 18.70
N GLY A 586 29.47 -18.95 19.49
CA GLY A 586 29.08 -19.08 20.89
C GLY A 586 29.54 -17.90 21.77
N GLU A 587 30.80 -17.49 21.65
CA GLU A 587 31.33 -16.32 22.37
C GLU A 587 30.69 -15.00 21.87
N LEU A 588 30.43 -14.85 20.57
CA LEU A 588 29.70 -13.70 20.04
C LEU A 588 28.25 -13.63 20.55
N GLN A 589 27.54 -14.76 20.59
CA GLN A 589 26.17 -14.82 21.11
C GLN A 589 26.12 -14.48 22.60
N LYS A 590 27.10 -14.95 23.38
CA LYS A 590 27.28 -14.60 24.80
C LYS A 590 27.52 -13.10 24.99
N ARG A 591 28.36 -12.47 24.15
CA ARG A 591 28.57 -11.01 24.17
C ARG A 591 27.32 -10.21 23.81
N ARG A 592 26.51 -10.66 22.83
CA ARG A 592 25.24 -10.00 22.48
C ARG A 592 24.27 -10.01 23.66
N ARG A 593 24.07 -11.16 24.31
CA ARG A 593 23.23 -11.27 25.53
C ARG A 593 23.69 -10.35 26.66
N GLN A 594 25.01 -10.20 26.84
CA GLN A 594 25.57 -9.25 27.81
C GLN A 594 25.33 -7.78 27.42
N GLN A 595 25.38 -7.43 26.13
CA GLN A 595 25.04 -6.08 25.67
C GLN A 595 23.55 -5.76 25.81
N GLU A 596 22.67 -6.74 25.59
CA GLU A 596 21.23 -6.62 25.78
C GLU A 596 20.90 -6.41 27.28
N GLN A 597 21.44 -7.23 28.17
CA GLN A 597 21.29 -7.07 29.64
C GLN A 597 21.84 -5.73 30.16
N ASN A 598 22.98 -5.27 29.61
CA ASN A 598 23.56 -3.98 29.99
C ASN A 598 22.72 -2.77 29.51
N LYS A 599 21.91 -2.93 28.45
CA LYS A 599 20.95 -1.90 28.04
C LYS A 599 19.73 -1.87 28.96
N GLU A 600 19.14 -3.02 29.27
CA GLU A 600 17.98 -3.12 30.18
C GLU A 600 18.28 -2.55 31.58
N THR A 601 19.50 -2.77 32.08
CA THR A 601 19.99 -2.19 33.35
C THR A 601 20.39 -0.71 33.26
N GLY A 602 20.58 -0.18 32.05
CA GLY A 602 20.85 1.23 31.80
C GLY A 602 19.59 2.10 31.65
N GLU A 603 18.45 1.49 31.30
CA GLU A 603 17.14 2.16 31.20
C GLU A 603 16.33 2.12 32.51
N THR A 604 16.90 1.55 33.59
CA THR A 604 16.28 1.42 34.92
C THR A 604 16.96 2.24 36.02
N LEU A 605 17.81 3.20 35.64
CA LEU A 605 18.42 4.25 36.49
C LEU A 605 17.95 5.65 36.06
#